data_AF-A0A949R186-F1
#
_entry.id   AF-A0A949R186-F1
#
_cell.length_a   1.000
_cell.length_b   1.000
_cell.length_c   1.000
_cell.angle_alpha   90.00
_cell.angle_beta   90.00
_cell.angle_gamma   90.00
#
_symmetry.space_group_name_H-M   'P 1'
#
loop_
_entity.id
_entity.type
_entity.pdbx_description
1 polymer ?
#
loop_
_entity_poly.entity_id
_entity_poly.type
_entity_poly.pdbx_seq_one_letter_code
_entity_poly.pdbx_strand_id
1 'polypeptide(L)'
;MTSKTGRAIQTKIHPDFLDTVGKSFKFKHGKGIAEWLKNSLDQYLRLLKSKEESLTGNWPVFVHLIDGANQSKGPNLAVIDFGGTSYHAIEKFFLYWGDTSAATHGKTIKDVALTGGHGNGGKFYMREMWRDGARFLTWKKGKATSLVVQKMDNGETGYFEVEDRDMPWQDALNLALPVSEHLGGINEIIEYLQNHLPNIVVELENQKRGFSVIVGRRAVQIMSSNDVVVGGRWKYQQLIDEICDAQQARRPIRELSITVFVNGQVKIDRLMPFSIEEDENWPSETHVVPGTVVSALKAGLSDAGVLTIYKSANQLTGRLKDLNSLFVTDGKGNPIASYPIHELSLSGYSPLVSFIHGELQLNFPEITQIVTNDRERLVDSPTTQAILEFVTEKIWERIKVIEKTIRENKIKEDLDLAAKLNETLNKHAQRFLKQVQTEILIDYVTSDSGGGAGSGGSGDGGIDDGSGGKGKRKYGQGGGKGKGGDVEIPGETKRAQRSRYPRMLLSGYDPDPAGNNGESRDLTDRHPPLYQADVDRPYNVWWLNTSHPYAAMALKKAGGPKGLAFKSHHLSMFRDMVQREALRILQRREAELPLDKIENELDEISNRFLAELPIDLIESLLE
;
A
#
# COMPACT_ATOMS: atom_id res chain seq x y z
N MET A 1 -43.62 15.62 -34.55
CA MET A 1 -43.17 16.90 -35.11
C MET A 1 -44.07 18.00 -34.57
N THR A 2 -43.60 18.76 -33.59
CA THR A 2 -44.21 20.02 -33.14
C THR A 2 -43.07 21.01 -32.99
N SER A 3 -42.83 21.79 -34.05
CA SER A 3 -41.88 22.89 -34.07
C SER A 3 -42.37 24.01 -33.16
N LYS A 4 -42.02 23.96 -31.88
CA LYS A 4 -41.79 25.20 -31.12
C LYS A 4 -40.30 25.47 -31.26
N THR A 5 -39.91 26.12 -32.35
CA THR A 5 -38.53 26.57 -32.54
C THR A 5 -38.26 27.65 -31.51
N GLY A 6 -37.66 27.22 -30.40
CA GLY A 6 -37.06 28.09 -29.41
C GLY A 6 -36.10 29.09 -30.05
N ARG A 7 -35.83 30.20 -29.36
CA ARG A 7 -34.85 31.18 -29.84
C ARG A 7 -33.49 30.49 -30.00
N ALA A 8 -32.92 30.56 -31.20
CA ALA A 8 -31.65 29.93 -31.48
C ALA A 8 -30.50 30.60 -30.71
N ILE A 9 -29.50 29.80 -30.35
CA ILE A 9 -28.28 30.25 -29.68
C ILE A 9 -27.22 30.49 -30.74
N GLN A 10 -27.02 31.77 -31.04
CA GLN A 10 -25.96 32.24 -31.93
C GLN A 10 -24.59 31.91 -31.35
N THR A 11 -23.80 31.16 -32.11
CA THR A 11 -22.42 30.86 -31.73
C THR A 11 -21.58 32.10 -32.01
N LYS A 12 -21.00 32.71 -30.97
CA LYS A 12 -20.13 33.90 -31.13
C LYS A 12 -18.70 33.54 -31.61
N ILE A 13 -18.48 32.31 -32.08
CA ILE A 13 -17.21 31.77 -32.59
C ILE A 13 -17.48 30.94 -33.84
N HIS A 14 -16.54 30.94 -34.79
CA HIS A 14 -16.63 30.16 -36.03
C HIS A 14 -16.75 28.64 -35.74
N PRO A 15 -17.70 27.91 -36.34
CA PRO A 15 -17.94 26.47 -36.07
C PRO A 15 -16.71 25.58 -36.26
N ASP A 16 -15.91 25.84 -37.31
CA ASP A 16 -14.70 25.07 -37.59
C ASP A 16 -13.63 25.18 -36.50
N PHE A 17 -13.60 26.29 -35.76
CA PHE A 17 -12.72 26.45 -34.61
C PHE A 17 -13.15 25.54 -33.46
N LEU A 18 -14.45 25.48 -33.18
CA LEU A 18 -14.99 24.57 -32.17
C LEU A 18 -14.77 23.11 -32.54
N ASP A 19 -14.86 22.75 -33.82
CA ASP A 19 -14.58 21.39 -34.28
C ASP A 19 -13.09 21.03 -34.19
N THR A 20 -12.21 21.99 -34.46
CA THR A 20 -10.74 21.80 -34.34
C THR A 20 -10.33 21.63 -32.89
N VAL A 21 -10.86 22.45 -31.99
CA VAL A 21 -10.61 22.36 -30.54
C VAL A 21 -11.30 21.12 -29.96
N GLY A 22 -12.52 20.80 -30.39
CA GLY A 22 -13.27 19.63 -29.93
C GLY A 22 -12.53 18.32 -30.22
N LYS A 23 -11.88 18.19 -31.38
CA LYS A 23 -11.09 17.00 -31.75
C LYS A 23 -9.90 16.73 -30.82
N SER A 24 -9.37 17.73 -30.11
CA SER A 24 -8.26 17.53 -29.17
C SER A 24 -8.73 16.95 -27.83
N PHE A 25 -10.03 17.07 -27.50
CA PHE A 25 -10.62 16.39 -26.37
C PHE A 25 -10.88 14.93 -26.74
N LYS A 26 -10.06 14.01 -26.21
CA LYS A 26 -10.35 12.57 -26.23
C LYS A 26 -11.54 12.30 -25.30
N PHE A 27 -12.76 12.45 -25.82
CA PHE A 27 -13.96 12.37 -25.00
C PHE A 27 -14.20 10.96 -24.49
N LYS A 28 -14.13 10.81 -23.16
CA LYS A 28 -14.68 9.68 -22.41
C LYS A 28 -15.81 10.21 -21.54
N HIS A 29 -16.87 9.42 -21.36
CA HIS A 29 -18.00 9.83 -20.52
C HIS A 29 -17.57 10.12 -19.08
N GLY A 30 -16.66 9.33 -18.48
CA GLY A 30 -16.14 9.62 -17.14
C GLY A 30 -15.46 10.98 -17.02
N LYS A 31 -14.56 11.33 -17.97
CA LYS A 31 -13.92 12.66 -18.03
C LYS A 31 -14.95 13.79 -18.23
N GLY A 32 -15.96 13.57 -19.06
CA GLY A 32 -17.02 14.56 -19.29
C GLY A 32 -17.89 14.83 -18.07
N ILE A 33 -18.27 13.79 -17.33
CA ILE A 33 -19.03 13.91 -16.08
C ILE A 33 -18.16 14.59 -15.01
N ALA A 34 -16.88 14.25 -14.92
CA ALA A 34 -15.93 14.92 -14.03
C ALA A 34 -15.92 16.44 -14.22
N GLU A 35 -15.99 16.92 -15.47
CA GLU A 35 -16.10 18.35 -15.79
C GLU A 35 -17.43 18.96 -15.30
N TRP A 36 -18.56 18.23 -15.38
CA TRP A 36 -19.85 18.70 -14.84
C TRP A 36 -19.85 18.74 -13.31
N LEU A 37 -19.27 17.74 -12.64
CA LEU A 37 -19.10 17.71 -11.18
C LEU A 37 -18.21 18.87 -10.71
N LYS A 38 -17.11 19.13 -11.43
CA LYS A 38 -16.25 20.29 -11.21
C LYS A 38 -17.01 21.61 -11.29
N ASN A 39 -17.82 21.80 -12.33
CA ASN A 39 -18.63 23.01 -12.49
C ASN A 39 -19.67 23.15 -11.36
N SER A 40 -20.23 22.04 -10.88
CA SER A 40 -21.14 22.01 -9.74
C SER A 40 -20.43 22.48 -8.46
N LEU A 41 -19.24 21.95 -8.18
CA LEU A 41 -18.40 22.38 -7.06
C LEU A 41 -18.05 23.88 -7.15
N ASP A 42 -17.60 24.35 -8.32
CA ASP A 42 -17.29 25.76 -8.53
C ASP A 42 -18.51 26.65 -8.26
N GLN A 43 -19.72 26.20 -8.60
CA GLN A 43 -20.93 26.94 -8.32
C GLN A 43 -21.21 27.05 -6.83
N TYR A 44 -21.09 25.95 -6.08
CA TYR A 44 -21.23 25.97 -4.62
C TYR A 44 -20.19 26.88 -3.95
N LEU A 45 -18.93 26.83 -4.39
CA LEU A 45 -17.88 27.71 -3.87
C LEU A 45 -18.18 29.19 -4.12
N ARG A 46 -18.77 29.53 -5.28
CA ARG A 46 -19.22 30.91 -5.56
C ARG A 46 -20.34 31.34 -4.63
N LEU A 47 -21.34 30.49 -4.41
CA LEU A 47 -22.46 30.76 -3.51
C LEU A 47 -22.01 30.89 -2.05
N LEU A 48 -21.08 30.04 -1.61
CA LEU A 48 -20.47 30.13 -0.29
C LEU A 48 -19.78 31.48 -0.09
N LYS A 49 -19.00 31.92 -1.08
CA LYS A 49 -18.33 33.23 -1.02
C LYS A 49 -19.32 34.39 -1.04
N SER A 50 -20.42 34.29 -1.80
CA SER A 50 -21.47 35.32 -1.80
C SER A 50 -22.40 35.23 -0.59
N LYS A 51 -22.19 34.28 0.33
CA LYS A 51 -23.03 33.99 1.50
C LYS A 51 -24.48 33.62 1.12
N GLU A 52 -24.66 33.07 -0.07
CA GLU A 52 -25.92 32.51 -0.55
C GLU A 52 -26.03 31.00 -0.27
N GLU A 53 -24.91 30.33 0.00
CA GLU A 53 -24.88 28.91 0.32
C GLU A 53 -25.08 28.69 1.83
N SER A 54 -26.09 27.91 2.19
CA SER A 54 -26.40 27.57 3.59
C SER A 54 -25.55 26.42 4.15
N LEU A 55 -24.94 25.60 3.30
CA LEU A 55 -24.10 24.46 3.69
C LEU A 55 -22.61 24.80 3.63
N THR A 56 -21.83 24.31 4.58
CA THR A 56 -20.38 24.56 4.66
C THR A 56 -19.53 23.50 3.94
N GLY A 57 -20.14 22.61 3.16
CA GLY A 57 -19.50 21.51 2.43
C GLY A 57 -20.44 20.31 2.27
N ASN A 58 -19.95 19.19 1.70
CA ASN A 58 -20.74 18.00 1.36
C ASN A 58 -21.97 18.35 0.52
N TRP A 59 -21.82 19.26 -0.44
CA TRP A 59 -22.95 19.77 -1.19
C TRP A 59 -23.58 18.69 -2.06
N PRO A 60 -24.91 18.54 -2.06
CA PRO A 60 -25.57 17.44 -2.74
C PRO A 60 -25.46 17.59 -4.26
N VAL A 61 -25.09 16.49 -4.93
CA VAL A 61 -25.13 16.37 -6.39
C VAL A 61 -25.64 14.98 -6.75
N PHE A 62 -26.57 14.88 -7.70
CA PHE A 62 -27.06 13.59 -8.15
C PHE A 62 -26.57 13.28 -9.56
N VAL A 63 -26.06 12.07 -9.76
CA VAL A 63 -25.74 11.51 -11.07
C VAL A 63 -26.79 10.44 -11.37
N HIS A 64 -27.66 10.68 -12.33
CA HIS A 64 -28.76 9.79 -12.67
C HIS A 64 -28.55 9.17 -14.05
N LEU A 65 -28.27 7.86 -14.03
CA LEU A 65 -28.09 7.03 -15.21
C LEU A 65 -29.44 6.43 -15.61
N ILE A 66 -29.83 6.65 -16.86
CA ILE A 66 -31.14 6.27 -17.39
C ILE A 66 -30.91 5.36 -18.59
N ASP A 67 -31.26 4.09 -18.45
CA ASP A 67 -31.18 3.12 -19.53
C ASP A 67 -32.34 3.30 -20.51
N GLY A 68 -32.02 3.22 -21.80
CA GLY A 68 -33.00 3.10 -22.87
C GLY A 68 -33.33 1.63 -23.15
N ALA A 69 -34.52 1.39 -23.70
CA ALA A 69 -34.87 0.07 -24.25
C ALA A 69 -33.92 -0.35 -25.40
N ASN A 70 -33.33 0.64 -26.09
CA ASN A 70 -32.35 0.48 -27.15
C ASN A 70 -31.56 1.79 -27.32
N GLN A 71 -30.60 1.79 -28.24
CA GLN A 71 -29.72 2.94 -28.49
C GLN A 71 -30.43 4.18 -29.07
N SER A 72 -31.62 4.04 -29.66
CA SER A 72 -32.40 5.17 -30.16
C SER A 72 -33.25 5.83 -29.09
N LYS A 73 -33.31 5.26 -27.88
CA LYS A 73 -34.02 5.81 -26.72
C LYS A 73 -33.10 6.12 -25.53
N GLY A 74 -31.82 5.79 -25.62
CA GLY A 74 -30.84 5.99 -24.56
C GLY A 74 -29.49 5.35 -24.91
N PRO A 75 -28.59 5.17 -23.93
CA PRO A 75 -28.78 5.58 -22.54
C PRO A 75 -28.66 7.10 -22.38
N ASN A 76 -29.36 7.67 -21.39
CA ASN A 76 -29.35 9.09 -21.06
C ASN A 76 -28.72 9.31 -19.68
N LEU A 77 -28.25 10.52 -19.40
CA LEU A 77 -27.60 10.83 -18.12
C LEU A 77 -28.02 12.22 -17.65
N ALA A 78 -28.34 12.35 -16.37
CA ALA A 78 -28.55 13.65 -15.75
C ALA A 78 -27.55 13.89 -14.61
N VAL A 79 -27.05 15.12 -14.52
CA VAL A 79 -26.34 15.63 -13.33
C VAL A 79 -27.15 16.78 -12.76
N ILE A 80 -27.52 16.66 -11.47
CA ILE A 80 -28.36 17.62 -10.75
C ILE A 80 -27.54 18.21 -9.62
N ASP A 81 -27.37 19.54 -9.61
CA ASP A 81 -26.84 20.30 -8.48
C ASP A 81 -27.91 21.21 -7.89
N PHE A 82 -27.76 21.62 -6.63
CA PHE A 82 -28.67 22.49 -5.91
C PHE A 82 -28.06 23.87 -5.63
N GLY A 83 -27.22 24.36 -6.56
CA GLY A 83 -26.72 25.73 -6.56
C GLY A 83 -27.56 26.65 -7.44
N GLY A 84 -27.93 26.18 -8.64
CA GLY A 84 -28.70 26.93 -9.62
C GLY A 84 -27.97 28.16 -10.19
N THR A 85 -28.49 28.71 -11.28
CA THR A 85 -28.00 29.96 -11.89
C THR A 85 -29.15 30.79 -12.44
N SER A 86 -28.89 32.04 -12.84
CA SER A 86 -29.91 32.92 -13.42
C SER A 86 -29.84 32.95 -14.94
N TYR A 87 -30.95 33.27 -15.60
CA TYR A 87 -31.00 33.52 -17.04
C TYR A 87 -29.92 34.52 -17.49
N HIS A 88 -29.77 35.63 -16.75
CA HIS A 88 -28.76 36.65 -17.05
C HIS A 88 -27.33 36.09 -16.99
N ALA A 89 -27.02 35.22 -16.02
CA ALA A 89 -25.71 34.60 -15.93
C ALA A 89 -25.46 33.62 -17.10
N ILE A 90 -26.49 32.89 -17.55
CA ILE A 90 -26.40 32.04 -18.74
C ILE A 90 -26.07 32.87 -19.97
N GLU A 91 -26.86 33.92 -20.23
CA GLU A 91 -26.69 34.77 -21.40
C GLU A 91 -25.32 35.45 -21.43
N LYS A 92 -24.83 35.88 -20.25
CA LYS A 92 -23.59 36.64 -20.13
C LYS A 92 -22.33 35.79 -20.07
N PHE A 93 -22.39 34.55 -19.60
CA PHE A 93 -21.19 33.73 -19.36
C PHE A 93 -21.27 32.32 -19.94
N PHE A 94 -22.42 31.65 -19.84
CA PHE A 94 -22.55 30.28 -20.35
C PHE A 94 -22.49 30.23 -21.88
N LEU A 95 -23.04 31.22 -22.59
CA LEU A 95 -23.05 31.23 -24.05
C LEU A 95 -21.71 31.62 -24.71
N TYR A 96 -20.74 32.10 -23.94
CA TYR A 96 -19.42 32.48 -24.47
C TYR A 96 -18.46 31.29 -24.44
N TRP A 97 -17.99 30.90 -25.62
CA TRP A 97 -16.96 29.89 -25.80
C TRP A 97 -15.59 30.56 -25.73
N GLY A 98 -14.57 29.89 -25.18
CA GLY A 98 -13.20 30.41 -25.19
C GLY A 98 -12.93 31.61 -24.28
N ASP A 99 -13.91 32.09 -23.53
CA ASP A 99 -13.76 33.26 -22.65
C ASP A 99 -13.39 32.85 -21.22
N THR A 100 -12.16 33.16 -20.81
CA THR A 100 -11.67 32.90 -19.44
C THR A 100 -12.43 33.70 -18.38
N SER A 101 -13.05 34.82 -18.75
CA SER A 101 -13.91 35.61 -17.86
C SER A 101 -15.24 34.91 -17.54
N ALA A 102 -15.67 33.95 -18.38
CA ALA A 102 -16.86 33.15 -18.12
C ALA A 102 -16.68 32.22 -16.92
N ALA A 103 -15.46 31.68 -16.70
CA ALA A 103 -15.15 30.89 -15.51
C ALA A 103 -15.23 31.71 -14.20
N THR A 104 -15.12 33.04 -14.31
CA THR A 104 -15.08 33.96 -13.17
C THR A 104 -16.32 34.86 -13.06
N HIS A 105 -17.33 34.67 -13.93
CA HIS A 105 -18.50 35.57 -14.04
C HIS A 105 -18.09 37.06 -14.15
N GLY A 106 -16.98 37.36 -14.82
CA GLY A 106 -16.46 38.72 -14.99
C GLY A 106 -15.98 39.40 -13.70
N LYS A 107 -15.87 38.67 -12.59
CA LYS A 107 -15.24 39.16 -11.35
C LYS A 107 -14.01 38.32 -11.09
N THR A 108 -12.82 38.92 -11.06
CA THR A 108 -11.65 38.27 -10.47
C THR A 108 -11.98 38.07 -9.00
N ILE A 109 -12.50 36.89 -8.66
CA ILE A 109 -12.77 36.51 -7.29
C ILE A 109 -11.41 36.25 -6.65
N LYS A 110 -10.73 37.34 -6.24
CA LYS A 110 -9.57 37.26 -5.35
C LYS A 110 -10.01 36.41 -4.16
N ASP A 111 -9.24 35.37 -3.85
CA ASP A 111 -9.41 34.49 -2.67
C ASP A 111 -10.42 33.32 -2.75
N VAL A 112 -10.93 32.92 -3.93
CA VAL A 112 -11.58 31.58 -4.06
C VAL A 112 -10.79 30.71 -5.02
N ALA A 113 -10.39 29.54 -4.54
CA ALA A 113 -9.85 28.44 -5.33
C ALA A 113 -10.95 27.83 -6.21
N LEU A 114 -11.32 28.52 -7.30
CA LEU A 114 -12.12 27.91 -8.36
C LEU A 114 -11.26 26.90 -9.12
N THR A 115 -11.86 25.77 -9.49
CA THR A 115 -11.19 24.66 -10.18
C THR A 115 -11.19 24.85 -11.70
N GLY A 116 -12.08 25.67 -12.27
CA GLY A 116 -12.13 26.00 -13.69
C GLY A 116 -11.15 27.07 -14.16
N GLY A 117 -10.43 26.82 -15.27
CA GLY A 117 -9.57 27.81 -15.94
C GLY A 117 -10.17 28.45 -17.20
N HIS A 118 -10.94 27.69 -18.00
CA HIS A 118 -11.40 28.12 -19.34
C HIS A 118 -12.90 27.90 -19.62
N GLY A 119 -13.64 27.17 -18.77
CA GLY A 119 -15.10 27.01 -18.90
C GLY A 119 -15.62 26.22 -20.11
N ASN A 120 -14.75 25.53 -20.87
CA ASN A 120 -15.12 24.91 -22.14
C ASN A 120 -15.33 23.39 -22.06
N GLY A 121 -14.67 22.66 -21.17
CA GLY A 121 -14.68 21.19 -21.13
C GLY A 121 -16.09 20.60 -21.02
N GLY A 122 -16.86 21.07 -20.03
CA GLY A 122 -18.26 20.66 -19.86
C GLY A 122 -19.18 21.01 -21.04
N LYS A 123 -18.95 22.14 -21.72
CA LYS A 123 -19.73 22.56 -22.90
C LYS A 123 -19.41 21.72 -24.13
N PHE A 124 -18.13 21.42 -24.35
CA PHE A 124 -17.71 20.47 -25.38
C PHE A 124 -18.30 19.09 -25.14
N TYR A 125 -18.29 18.61 -23.89
CA TYR A 125 -18.93 17.35 -23.56
C TYR A 125 -20.45 17.36 -23.84
N MET A 126 -21.15 18.46 -23.53
CA MET A 126 -22.57 18.64 -23.88
C MET A 126 -22.83 18.59 -25.40
N ARG A 127 -21.90 19.13 -26.21
CA ARG A 127 -22.03 19.22 -27.67
C ARG A 127 -21.67 17.91 -28.38
N GLU A 128 -20.58 17.26 -27.97
CA GLU A 128 -19.94 16.20 -28.76
C GLU A 128 -20.36 14.77 -28.36
N MET A 129 -20.80 14.55 -27.11
CA MET A 129 -21.00 13.18 -26.58
C MET A 129 -22.46 12.72 -26.50
N TRP A 130 -23.37 13.45 -27.16
CA TRP A 130 -24.81 13.22 -27.09
C TRP A 130 -25.44 13.37 -28.47
N ARG A 131 -26.10 12.31 -28.97
CA ARG A 131 -26.67 12.29 -30.33
C ARG A 131 -27.79 13.29 -30.52
N ASP A 132 -28.58 13.49 -29.47
CA ASP A 132 -29.66 14.47 -29.44
C ASP A 132 -29.24 15.73 -28.66
N GLY A 133 -27.93 15.97 -28.51
CA GLY A 133 -27.39 17.06 -27.69
C GLY A 133 -27.69 16.91 -26.19
N ALA A 134 -27.29 17.93 -25.43
CA ALA A 134 -27.54 18.00 -24.00
C ALA A 134 -28.45 19.18 -23.64
N ARG A 135 -29.41 18.94 -22.75
CA ARG A 135 -30.25 19.98 -22.15
C ARG A 135 -29.56 20.53 -20.91
N PHE A 136 -29.52 21.85 -20.77
CA PHE A 136 -29.22 22.52 -19.50
C PHE A 136 -30.47 23.24 -19.03
N LEU A 137 -30.97 22.85 -17.87
CA LEU A 137 -32.06 23.52 -17.19
C LEU A 137 -31.55 24.08 -15.87
N THR A 138 -31.98 25.28 -15.52
CA THR A 138 -31.79 25.82 -14.17
C THR A 138 -33.08 26.40 -13.65
N TRP A 139 -33.25 26.34 -12.34
CA TRP A 139 -34.34 27.00 -11.62
C TRP A 139 -33.76 27.81 -10.47
N LYS A 140 -34.08 29.10 -10.39
CA LYS A 140 -33.65 29.97 -9.30
C LYS A 140 -34.72 31.05 -9.07
N LYS A 141 -35.10 31.27 -7.81
CA LYS A 141 -36.08 32.30 -7.41
C LYS A 141 -37.44 32.17 -8.13
N GLY A 142 -37.98 30.96 -8.20
CA GLY A 142 -39.29 30.73 -8.84
C GLY A 142 -39.28 30.69 -10.37
N LYS A 143 -38.11 30.85 -11.00
CA LYS A 143 -38.00 30.95 -12.46
C LYS A 143 -37.11 29.88 -13.04
N ALA A 144 -37.55 29.29 -14.16
CA ALA A 144 -36.77 28.33 -14.91
C ALA A 144 -36.26 28.88 -16.24
N THR A 145 -35.06 28.44 -16.60
CA THR A 145 -34.50 28.60 -17.94
C THR A 145 -34.03 27.24 -18.41
N SER A 146 -34.42 26.85 -19.63
CA SER A 146 -33.98 25.60 -20.27
C SER A 146 -33.44 25.91 -21.66
N LEU A 147 -32.30 25.33 -21.99
CA LEU A 147 -31.69 25.40 -23.30
C LEU A 147 -31.10 24.07 -23.71
N VAL A 148 -31.10 23.79 -25.00
CA VAL A 148 -30.50 22.60 -25.60
C VAL A 148 -29.22 23.02 -26.31
N VAL A 149 -28.10 22.42 -25.93
CA VAL A 149 -26.81 22.52 -26.62
C VAL A 149 -26.68 21.32 -27.55
N GLN A 150 -26.55 21.56 -28.85
CA GLN A 150 -26.35 20.50 -29.83
C GLN A 150 -25.50 21.02 -30.99
N LYS A 151 -24.83 20.10 -31.69
CA LYS A 151 -24.11 20.44 -32.92
C LYS A 151 -25.13 20.76 -34.01
N MET A 152 -25.03 21.95 -34.61
CA MET A 152 -25.85 22.36 -35.75
C MET A 152 -24.97 22.81 -36.92
N ASP A 153 -25.43 22.57 -38.14
CA ASP A 153 -24.67 22.86 -39.38
C ASP A 153 -24.81 24.32 -39.85
N ASN A 154 -25.65 25.12 -39.18
CA ASN A 154 -25.97 26.50 -39.55
C ASN A 154 -25.18 27.56 -38.76
N GLY A 155 -24.16 27.14 -38.01
CA GLY A 155 -23.37 28.03 -37.17
C GLY A 155 -24.02 28.42 -35.84
N GLU A 156 -25.09 27.73 -35.43
CA GLU A 156 -25.70 27.84 -34.11
C GLU A 156 -25.23 26.68 -33.20
N THR A 157 -25.34 26.85 -31.88
CA THR A 157 -24.88 25.83 -30.91
C THR A 157 -26.04 25.27 -30.07
N GLY A 158 -27.28 25.62 -30.40
CA GLY A 158 -28.43 25.25 -29.58
C GLY A 158 -29.65 26.15 -29.74
N TYR A 159 -30.64 25.95 -28.87
CA TYR A 159 -31.84 26.79 -28.77
C TYR A 159 -32.36 26.85 -27.32
N PHE A 160 -33.07 27.92 -27.00
CA PHE A 160 -33.80 28.06 -25.73
C PHE A 160 -35.16 27.34 -25.79
N GLU A 161 -35.42 26.40 -24.89
CA GLU A 161 -36.75 25.81 -24.73
C GLU A 161 -37.65 26.70 -23.85
N VAL A 162 -37.05 27.30 -22.81
CA VAL A 162 -37.73 28.15 -21.84
C VAL A 162 -36.78 29.27 -21.41
N GLU A 163 -37.28 30.51 -21.37
CA GLU A 163 -36.51 31.69 -20.97
C GLU A 163 -37.18 32.36 -19.77
N ASP A 164 -36.51 32.32 -18.61
CA ASP A 164 -36.91 33.01 -17.36
C ASP A 164 -38.40 32.88 -16.99
N ARG A 165 -38.98 31.69 -17.19
CA ARG A 165 -40.41 31.43 -16.99
C ARG A 165 -40.71 31.13 -15.52
N ASP A 166 -41.73 31.79 -14.97
CA ASP A 166 -42.25 31.46 -13.64
C ASP A 166 -42.81 30.03 -13.60
N MET A 167 -42.28 29.20 -12.71
CA MET A 167 -42.80 27.85 -12.48
C MET A 167 -42.37 27.29 -11.11
N PRO A 168 -43.17 26.39 -10.50
CA PRO A 168 -42.76 25.61 -9.34
C PRO A 168 -41.50 24.78 -9.58
N TRP A 169 -40.73 24.52 -8.53
CA TRP A 169 -39.46 23.79 -8.65
C TRP A 169 -39.66 22.33 -9.09
N GLN A 170 -40.76 21.68 -8.67
CA GLN A 170 -41.13 20.33 -9.10
C GLN A 170 -41.44 20.29 -10.60
N ASP A 171 -42.16 21.29 -11.10
CA ASP A 171 -42.48 21.39 -12.53
C ASP A 171 -41.21 21.65 -13.36
N ALA A 172 -40.28 22.45 -12.84
CA ALA A 172 -38.99 22.67 -13.48
C ALA A 172 -38.13 21.40 -13.53
N LEU A 173 -38.14 20.56 -12.49
CA LEU A 173 -37.47 19.26 -12.54
C LEU A 173 -38.16 18.28 -13.50
N ASN A 174 -39.50 18.24 -13.52
CA ASN A 174 -40.27 17.45 -14.48
C ASN A 174 -39.97 17.87 -15.93
N LEU A 175 -39.78 19.17 -16.16
CA LEU A 175 -39.36 19.71 -17.46
C LEU A 175 -37.93 19.27 -17.82
N ALA A 176 -37.04 19.09 -16.85
CA ALA A 176 -35.68 18.61 -17.11
C ALA A 176 -35.68 17.13 -17.52
N LEU A 177 -36.48 16.29 -16.84
CA LEU A 177 -36.50 14.83 -16.98
C LEU A 177 -37.87 14.27 -17.43
N PRO A 178 -38.44 14.72 -18.56
CA PRO A 178 -39.75 14.28 -18.98
C PRO A 178 -39.77 12.79 -19.37
N VAL A 179 -40.77 12.06 -18.88
CA VAL A 179 -41.00 10.64 -19.23
C VAL A 179 -41.23 10.47 -20.73
N SER A 180 -41.85 11.45 -21.39
CA SER A 180 -42.09 11.45 -22.84
C SER A 180 -40.82 11.43 -23.69
N GLU A 181 -39.67 11.83 -23.13
CA GLU A 181 -38.36 11.77 -23.78
C GLU A 181 -37.49 10.60 -23.30
N HIS A 182 -38.06 9.67 -22.53
CA HIS A 182 -37.33 8.56 -21.91
C HIS A 182 -36.25 8.99 -20.90
N LEU A 183 -36.48 10.09 -20.19
CA LEU A 183 -35.58 10.60 -19.14
C LEU A 183 -36.03 10.14 -17.73
N GLY A 184 -37.29 10.36 -17.35
CA GLY A 184 -37.94 9.69 -16.21
C GLY A 184 -37.21 9.74 -14.85
N GLY A 185 -37.66 8.92 -13.89
CA GLY A 185 -37.03 8.75 -12.56
C GLY A 185 -37.14 9.94 -11.60
N ILE A 186 -37.97 10.94 -11.95
CA ILE A 186 -38.07 12.18 -11.19
C ILE A 186 -38.80 12.02 -9.86
N ASN A 187 -39.81 11.16 -9.80
CA ASN A 187 -40.57 10.92 -8.57
C ASN A 187 -39.65 10.33 -7.49
N GLU A 188 -38.79 9.39 -7.89
CA GLU A 188 -37.81 8.74 -7.03
C GLU A 188 -36.74 9.74 -6.53
N ILE A 189 -36.32 10.68 -7.39
CA ILE A 189 -35.39 11.76 -6.98
C ILE A 189 -36.07 12.71 -5.97
N ILE A 190 -37.33 13.09 -6.21
CA ILE A 190 -38.09 13.96 -5.30
C ILE A 190 -38.31 13.27 -3.96
N GLU A 191 -38.71 12.00 -3.97
CA GLU A 191 -38.88 11.18 -2.77
C GLU A 191 -37.56 11.09 -1.99
N TYR A 192 -36.44 10.84 -2.68
CA TYR A 192 -35.13 10.83 -2.04
C TYR A 192 -34.78 12.20 -1.42
N LEU A 193 -35.05 13.31 -2.12
CA LEU A 193 -34.85 14.66 -1.57
C LEU A 193 -35.67 14.89 -0.31
N GLN A 194 -36.93 14.50 -0.30
CA GLN A 194 -37.81 14.66 0.85
C GLN A 194 -37.34 13.85 2.06
N ASN A 195 -36.88 12.61 1.82
CA ASN A 195 -36.48 11.70 2.88
C ASN A 195 -35.08 12.00 3.43
N HIS A 196 -34.14 12.41 2.59
CA HIS A 196 -32.73 12.53 2.96
C HIS A 196 -32.21 13.96 3.04
N LEU A 197 -32.84 14.92 2.33
CA LEU A 197 -32.41 16.32 2.27
C LEU A 197 -33.58 17.30 2.49
N PRO A 198 -34.38 17.15 3.58
CA PRO A 198 -35.57 17.96 3.79
C PRO A 198 -35.27 19.47 3.87
N ASN A 199 -34.11 19.86 4.39
CA ASN A 199 -33.68 21.26 4.43
C ASN A 199 -33.55 21.87 3.03
N ILE A 200 -33.04 21.11 2.06
CA ILE A 200 -32.94 21.56 0.66
C ILE A 200 -34.34 21.74 0.06
N VAL A 201 -35.26 20.81 0.34
CA VAL A 201 -36.66 20.91 -0.11
C VAL A 201 -37.32 22.18 0.43
N VAL A 202 -37.19 22.45 1.73
CA VAL A 202 -37.72 23.67 2.36
C VAL A 202 -37.11 24.93 1.74
N GLU A 203 -35.81 24.94 1.43
CA GLU A 203 -35.16 26.08 0.79
C GLU A 203 -35.60 26.28 -0.66
N LEU A 204 -35.90 25.20 -1.40
CA LEU A 204 -36.49 25.26 -2.75
C LEU A 204 -37.93 25.78 -2.70
N GLU A 205 -38.77 25.28 -1.79
CA GLU A 205 -40.14 25.76 -1.61
C GLU A 205 -40.19 27.26 -1.28
N ASN A 206 -39.26 27.72 -0.44
CA ASN A 206 -39.13 29.13 -0.08
C ASN A 206 -38.33 29.96 -1.11
N GLN A 207 -37.94 29.37 -2.24
CA GLN A 207 -37.19 30.02 -3.32
C GLN A 207 -35.85 30.65 -2.87
N LYS A 208 -35.30 30.19 -1.75
CA LYS A 208 -34.00 30.62 -1.21
C LYS A 208 -32.84 29.92 -1.92
N ARG A 209 -33.07 28.68 -2.35
CA ARG A 209 -32.13 27.85 -3.11
C ARG A 209 -32.60 27.71 -4.55
N GLY A 210 -31.67 27.41 -5.46
CA GLY A 210 -31.96 27.01 -6.83
C GLY A 210 -31.37 25.65 -7.15
N PHE A 211 -31.56 25.16 -8.36
CA PHE A 211 -30.90 23.95 -8.85
C PHE A 211 -30.55 24.08 -10.33
N SER A 212 -29.64 23.25 -10.80
CA SER A 212 -29.37 23.05 -12.22
C SER A 212 -29.38 21.57 -12.55
N VAL A 213 -29.85 21.25 -13.75
CA VAL A 213 -29.86 19.91 -14.32
C VAL A 213 -29.21 19.96 -15.69
N ILE A 214 -28.13 19.22 -15.88
CA ILE A 214 -27.60 18.92 -17.21
C ILE A 214 -28.04 17.51 -17.58
N VAL A 215 -28.73 17.37 -18.72
CA VAL A 215 -29.18 16.09 -19.24
C VAL A 215 -28.52 15.81 -20.58
N GLY A 216 -27.65 14.82 -20.63
CA GLY A 216 -27.15 14.24 -21.86
C GLY A 216 -28.17 13.27 -22.47
N ARG A 217 -28.54 13.49 -23.74
CA ARG A 217 -29.56 12.68 -24.43
C ARG A 217 -28.93 11.78 -25.47
N ARG A 218 -29.13 10.47 -25.29
CA ARG A 218 -28.63 9.37 -26.14
C ARG A 218 -27.11 9.41 -26.28
N ALA A 219 -26.44 8.88 -25.27
CA ALA A 219 -24.99 8.81 -25.18
C ALA A 219 -24.37 8.23 -26.47
N VAL A 220 -23.29 8.87 -26.92
CA VAL A 220 -22.51 8.37 -28.05
C VAL A 220 -21.72 7.15 -27.60
N GLN A 221 -21.98 6.01 -28.21
CA GLN A 221 -21.19 4.80 -28.00
C GLN A 221 -19.85 4.90 -28.73
N ILE A 222 -18.75 4.78 -27.99
CA ILE A 222 -17.40 4.68 -28.51
C ILE A 222 -17.20 3.20 -28.84
N MET A 223 -17.01 2.82 -30.11
CA MET A 223 -16.91 1.41 -30.54
C MET A 223 -15.65 0.69 -30.02
N SER A 224 -15.58 0.47 -28.71
CA SER A 224 -14.54 -0.25 -27.98
C SER A 224 -15.18 -1.27 -27.05
N SER A 225 -14.49 -2.40 -26.81
CA SER A 225 -14.95 -3.43 -25.86
C SER A 225 -15.08 -2.91 -24.42
N ASN A 226 -14.34 -1.85 -24.09
CA ASN A 226 -14.31 -1.20 -22.77
C ASN A 226 -15.26 0.00 -22.68
N ASP A 227 -16.18 0.17 -23.63
CA ASP A 227 -17.13 1.27 -23.56
C ASP A 227 -18.12 1.09 -22.41
N VAL A 228 -18.40 2.21 -21.74
CA VAL A 228 -19.33 2.34 -20.63
C VAL A 228 -20.79 2.36 -21.12
N VAL A 229 -21.01 2.48 -22.44
CA VAL A 229 -22.31 2.41 -23.11
C VAL A 229 -22.42 1.14 -23.95
N VAL A 230 -23.47 0.33 -23.75
CA VAL A 230 -23.76 -0.83 -24.60
C VAL A 230 -25.25 -0.98 -24.85
N GLY A 231 -25.65 -0.97 -26.13
CA GLY A 231 -26.99 -1.36 -26.56
C GLY A 231 -28.15 -0.52 -25.99
N GLY A 232 -27.89 0.72 -25.57
CA GLY A 232 -28.89 1.56 -24.88
C GLY A 232 -28.76 1.60 -23.37
N ARG A 233 -27.76 0.93 -22.77
CA ARG A 233 -27.58 0.83 -21.31
C ARG A 233 -26.23 1.36 -20.85
N TRP A 234 -26.19 1.82 -19.60
CA TRP A 234 -24.95 2.14 -18.89
C TRP A 234 -24.36 0.91 -18.21
N LYS A 235 -23.07 0.66 -18.43
CA LYS A 235 -22.25 -0.15 -17.51
C LYS A 235 -21.83 0.72 -16.34
N TYR A 236 -22.77 0.97 -15.43
CA TYR A 236 -22.59 2.00 -14.40
C TYR A 236 -21.30 1.82 -13.59
N GLN A 237 -20.92 0.59 -13.22
CA GLN A 237 -19.69 0.37 -12.43
C GLN A 237 -18.44 0.83 -13.19
N GLN A 238 -18.33 0.51 -14.49
CA GLN A 238 -17.20 0.96 -15.31
C GLN A 238 -17.20 2.49 -15.46
N LEU A 239 -18.37 3.11 -15.58
CA LEU A 239 -18.49 4.56 -15.63
C LEU A 239 -18.03 5.21 -14.31
N ILE A 240 -18.42 4.62 -13.17
CA ILE A 240 -18.00 5.10 -11.85
C ILE A 240 -16.49 4.98 -11.68
N ASP A 241 -15.90 3.86 -12.11
CA ASP A 241 -14.45 3.68 -12.12
C ASP A 241 -13.80 4.78 -12.99
N GLU A 242 -14.28 5.02 -14.23
CA GLU A 242 -13.77 6.11 -15.09
C GLU A 242 -13.93 7.52 -14.50
N ILE A 243 -14.99 7.78 -13.72
CA ILE A 243 -15.17 9.06 -13.03
C ILE A 243 -14.15 9.19 -11.90
N CYS A 244 -13.93 8.14 -11.11
CA CYS A 244 -12.97 8.16 -10.00
C CYS A 244 -11.52 8.31 -10.50
N ASP A 245 -11.20 7.72 -11.65
CA ASP A 245 -9.88 7.83 -12.29
C ASP A 245 -9.64 9.23 -12.89
N ALA A 246 -10.72 9.95 -13.23
CA ALA A 246 -10.62 11.29 -13.79
C ALA A 246 -10.10 12.29 -12.75
N GLN A 247 -8.92 12.86 -13.00
CA GLN A 247 -8.26 13.83 -12.11
C GLN A 247 -9.16 15.03 -11.75
N GLN A 248 -9.96 15.51 -12.70
CA GLN A 248 -10.90 16.62 -12.53
C GLN A 248 -12.05 16.30 -11.56
N ALA A 249 -12.34 15.00 -11.31
CA ALA A 249 -13.37 14.56 -10.37
C ALA A 249 -12.86 14.42 -8.94
N ARG A 250 -11.54 14.35 -8.70
CA ARG A 250 -10.99 14.02 -7.35
C ARG A 250 -11.44 14.99 -6.26
N ARG A 251 -11.27 16.30 -6.49
CA ARG A 251 -11.73 17.33 -5.55
C ARG A 251 -13.26 17.35 -5.43
N PRO A 252 -14.03 17.32 -6.54
CA PRO A 252 -15.49 17.13 -6.49
C PRO A 252 -15.95 15.92 -5.66
N ILE A 253 -15.37 14.73 -5.85
CA ILE A 253 -15.73 13.52 -5.10
C ILE A 253 -15.49 13.70 -3.60
N ARG A 254 -14.46 14.46 -3.20
CA ARG A 254 -14.15 14.74 -1.79
C ARG A 254 -15.11 15.77 -1.17
N GLU A 255 -15.47 16.82 -1.90
CA GLU A 255 -16.18 17.99 -1.36
C GLU A 255 -17.71 17.96 -1.61
N LEU A 256 -18.17 17.20 -2.61
CA LEU A 256 -19.58 17.00 -2.92
C LEU A 256 -20.10 15.70 -2.29
N SER A 257 -21.38 15.70 -1.94
CA SER A 257 -22.12 14.48 -1.61
C SER A 257 -22.79 13.95 -2.89
N ILE A 258 -22.05 13.15 -3.65
CA ILE A 258 -22.49 12.65 -4.96
C ILE A 258 -23.28 11.35 -4.79
N THR A 259 -24.58 11.39 -5.05
CA THR A 259 -25.45 10.20 -5.06
C THR A 259 -25.67 9.72 -6.49
N VAL A 260 -25.55 8.41 -6.73
CA VAL A 260 -25.70 7.81 -8.06
C VAL A 260 -26.99 7.00 -8.12
N PHE A 261 -27.86 7.38 -9.05
CA PHE A 261 -29.09 6.70 -9.38
C PHE A 261 -28.93 5.92 -10.69
N VAL A 262 -29.49 4.71 -10.75
CA VAL A 262 -29.62 3.93 -11.99
C VAL A 262 -31.09 3.57 -12.14
N ASN A 263 -31.74 4.09 -13.18
CA ASN A 263 -33.16 3.88 -13.47
C ASN A 263 -34.06 4.22 -12.26
N GLY A 264 -33.78 5.33 -11.58
CA GLY A 264 -34.53 5.81 -10.41
C GLY A 264 -34.13 5.15 -9.09
N GLN A 265 -33.31 4.10 -9.10
CA GLN A 265 -32.84 3.44 -7.87
C GLN A 265 -31.47 3.98 -7.45
N VAL A 266 -31.31 4.30 -6.17
CA VAL A 266 -29.99 4.60 -5.59
C VAL A 266 -29.10 3.36 -5.68
N LYS A 267 -27.96 3.48 -6.35
CA LYS A 267 -26.91 2.44 -6.40
C LYS A 267 -25.69 2.80 -5.55
N ILE A 268 -25.41 4.09 -5.44
CA ILE A 268 -24.33 4.61 -4.60
C ILE A 268 -24.91 5.80 -3.85
N ASP A 269 -25.05 5.68 -2.53
CA ASP A 269 -25.59 6.74 -1.68
C ASP A 269 -24.66 7.96 -1.63
N ARG A 270 -23.36 7.67 -1.51
CA ARG A 270 -22.27 8.65 -1.57
C ARG A 270 -21.07 8.07 -2.29
N LEU A 271 -20.69 8.69 -3.41
CA LEU A 271 -19.45 8.37 -4.10
C LEU A 271 -18.27 8.83 -3.24
N MET A 272 -17.42 7.89 -2.86
CA MET A 272 -16.22 8.14 -2.06
C MET A 272 -14.99 7.96 -2.93
N PRO A 273 -13.89 8.70 -2.65
CA PRO A 273 -12.62 8.40 -3.29
C PRO A 273 -12.20 6.98 -2.89
N PHE A 274 -11.45 6.30 -3.76
CA PHE A 274 -10.82 5.03 -3.38
C PHE A 274 -9.93 5.27 -2.16
N SER A 275 -10.13 4.49 -1.10
CA SER A 275 -9.27 4.52 0.08
C SER A 275 -8.07 3.60 -0.14
N ILE A 276 -6.88 4.10 0.16
CA ILE A 276 -5.68 3.28 0.26
C ILE A 276 -5.56 2.84 1.71
N GLU A 277 -5.41 1.54 1.93
CA GLU A 277 -5.06 1.01 3.24
C GLU A 277 -3.55 1.19 3.42
N GLU A 278 -3.17 2.06 4.35
CA GLU A 278 -1.77 2.33 4.66
C GLU A 278 -1.17 1.23 5.54
N ASP A 279 0.12 0.96 5.36
CA ASP A 279 0.84 0.00 6.20
C ASP A 279 1.19 0.66 7.54
N GLU A 280 0.56 0.20 8.62
CA GLU A 280 0.77 0.71 9.98
C GLU A 280 2.22 0.62 10.46
N ASN A 281 3.01 -0.33 9.94
CA ASN A 281 4.43 -0.46 10.28
C ASN A 281 5.29 0.62 9.63
N TRP A 282 4.74 1.32 8.64
CA TRP A 282 5.43 2.32 7.84
C TRP A 282 4.60 3.60 7.75
N PRO A 283 4.52 4.38 8.85
CA PRO A 283 3.78 5.63 8.86
C PRO A 283 4.31 6.60 7.80
N SER A 284 3.46 7.54 7.41
CA SER A 284 3.81 8.51 6.39
C SER A 284 5.02 9.35 6.77
N GLU A 285 5.82 9.71 5.77
CA GLU A 285 7.00 10.56 5.94
C GLU A 285 6.79 11.90 5.21
N THR A 286 7.00 13.00 5.93
CA THR A 286 6.78 14.34 5.42
C THR A 286 8.10 15.09 5.26
N HIS A 287 8.30 15.70 4.10
CA HIS A 287 9.47 16.50 3.75
C HIS A 287 9.04 17.90 3.29
N VAL A 288 9.69 18.93 3.84
CA VAL A 288 9.55 20.29 3.34
C VAL A 288 10.27 20.40 2.00
N VAL A 289 9.60 20.94 0.98
CA VAL A 289 10.21 21.26 -0.31
C VAL A 289 10.98 22.57 -0.14
N PRO A 290 12.31 22.58 -0.24
CA PRO A 290 13.08 23.80 -0.03
C PRO A 290 12.77 24.86 -1.08
N GLY A 291 12.73 26.14 -0.68
CA GLY A 291 12.57 27.24 -1.63
C GLY A 291 13.70 27.33 -2.67
N THR A 292 14.87 26.73 -2.38
CA THR A 292 15.98 26.59 -3.34
C THR A 292 15.62 25.74 -4.56
N VAL A 293 14.70 24.78 -4.43
CA VAL A 293 14.22 23.94 -5.55
C VAL A 293 13.48 24.76 -6.60
N VAL A 294 12.78 25.82 -6.19
CA VAL A 294 12.05 26.75 -7.08
C VAL A 294 12.82 28.05 -7.36
N SER A 295 14.03 28.18 -6.82
CA SER A 295 14.79 29.45 -6.78
C SER A 295 15.26 30.01 -8.13
N ALA A 296 15.05 29.29 -9.24
CA ALA A 296 15.07 29.89 -10.57
C ALA A 296 14.13 31.12 -10.69
N LEU A 297 13.16 31.26 -9.77
CA LEU A 297 12.12 32.30 -9.80
C LEU A 297 12.35 33.51 -8.86
N LYS A 298 13.30 33.46 -7.90
CA LYS A 298 13.94 34.57 -7.12
C LYS A 298 14.45 34.08 -5.76
N ALA A 299 15.56 34.66 -5.28
CA ALA A 299 16.11 34.41 -3.95
C ALA A 299 15.19 34.97 -2.84
N GLY A 300 14.78 34.13 -1.87
CA GLY A 300 14.09 34.59 -0.65
C GLY A 300 13.01 33.68 -0.06
N LEU A 301 12.57 32.62 -0.76
CA LEU A 301 11.63 31.63 -0.23
C LEU A 301 12.36 30.60 0.66
N SER A 302 11.87 30.39 1.89
CA SER A 302 12.39 29.33 2.78
C SER A 302 11.88 27.95 2.36
N ASP A 303 10.60 27.85 2.05
CA ASP A 303 9.91 26.64 1.61
C ASP A 303 9.04 26.94 0.38
N ALA A 304 8.79 25.91 -0.41
CA ALA A 304 7.98 25.95 -1.61
C ALA A 304 6.78 24.99 -1.54
N GLY A 305 6.66 24.23 -0.46
CA GLY A 305 5.68 23.17 -0.33
C GLY A 305 6.05 22.07 0.65
N VAL A 306 5.24 21.03 0.66
CA VAL A 306 5.36 19.85 1.51
C VAL A 306 5.08 18.60 0.68
N LEU A 307 5.99 17.64 0.74
CA LEU A 307 5.85 16.29 0.18
C LEU A 307 5.53 15.33 1.32
N THR A 308 4.48 14.53 1.18
CA THR A 308 4.17 13.42 2.09
C THR A 308 4.20 12.12 1.29
N ILE A 309 4.95 11.14 1.78
CA ILE A 309 5.17 9.84 1.14
C ILE A 309 4.53 8.77 2.01
N TYR A 310 3.78 7.88 1.39
CA TYR A 310 3.05 6.81 2.05
C TYR A 310 3.47 5.46 1.52
N LYS A 311 3.31 4.42 2.35
CA LYS A 311 3.44 3.02 1.93
C LYS A 311 2.11 2.33 2.20
N SER A 312 1.49 1.84 1.14
CA SER A 312 0.29 1.00 1.21
C SER A 312 0.60 -0.39 1.78
N ALA A 313 -0.42 -0.98 2.42
CA ALA A 313 -0.41 -2.37 2.89
C ALA A 313 -0.46 -3.33 1.70
N ASN A 314 -1.24 -3.00 0.66
CA ASN A 314 -1.47 -3.83 -0.52
C ASN A 314 -0.86 -3.19 -1.78
N GLN A 315 -0.45 -4.04 -2.73
CA GLN A 315 0.12 -3.56 -3.99
C GLN A 315 -0.91 -2.75 -4.79
N LEU A 316 -0.55 -1.52 -5.17
CA LEU A 316 -1.38 -0.60 -5.93
C LEU A 316 -1.35 -0.98 -7.43
N THR A 317 -2.04 -2.07 -7.77
CA THR A 317 -2.15 -2.62 -9.12
C THR A 317 -3.61 -2.82 -9.55
N GLY A 318 -3.83 -3.17 -10.81
CA GLY A 318 -5.17 -3.39 -11.36
C GLY A 318 -6.03 -2.12 -11.22
N ARG A 319 -7.11 -2.20 -10.43
CA ARG A 319 -8.03 -1.08 -10.17
C ARG A 319 -7.42 0.03 -9.30
N LEU A 320 -6.37 -0.27 -8.53
CA LEU A 320 -5.70 0.72 -7.66
C LEU A 320 -4.46 1.31 -8.34
N LYS A 321 -4.18 0.96 -9.60
CA LYS A 321 -2.96 1.39 -10.29
C LYS A 321 -2.83 2.91 -10.35
N ASP A 322 -3.92 3.63 -10.56
CA ASP A 322 -3.88 5.09 -10.69
C ASP A 322 -3.62 5.79 -9.35
N LEU A 323 -3.81 5.06 -8.23
CA LEU A 323 -3.44 5.49 -6.89
C LEU A 323 -1.95 5.32 -6.61
N ASN A 324 -1.22 4.53 -7.40
CA ASN A 324 0.25 4.49 -7.39
C ASN A 324 0.82 5.74 -8.08
N SER A 325 0.51 6.90 -7.52
CA SER A 325 0.84 8.20 -8.08
C SER A 325 1.29 9.18 -7.00
N LEU A 326 2.07 10.16 -7.42
CA LEU A 326 2.31 11.42 -6.75
C LEU A 326 1.20 12.41 -7.15
N PHE A 327 0.36 12.79 -6.20
CA PHE A 327 -0.66 13.80 -6.39
C PHE A 327 -0.13 15.18 -6.06
N VAL A 328 -0.22 16.12 -7.01
CA VAL A 328 0.26 17.49 -6.82
C VAL A 328 -0.92 18.42 -6.62
N THR A 329 -0.89 19.19 -5.52
CA THR A 329 -1.89 20.20 -5.19
C THR A 329 -1.25 21.57 -4.97
N ASP A 330 -2.02 22.64 -5.15
CA ASP A 330 -1.60 23.99 -4.74
C ASP A 330 -1.83 24.24 -3.24
N GLY A 331 -1.39 25.40 -2.74
CA GLY A 331 -1.56 25.82 -1.35
C GLY A 331 -3.03 25.91 -0.87
N LYS A 332 -4.00 25.78 -1.79
CA LYS A 332 -5.44 25.79 -1.51
C LYS A 332 -6.07 24.40 -1.67
N GLY A 333 -5.28 23.37 -1.94
CA GLY A 333 -5.74 21.98 -2.10
C GLY A 333 -6.34 21.68 -3.48
N ASN A 334 -6.13 22.54 -4.49
CA ASN A 334 -6.55 22.24 -5.86
C ASN A 334 -5.60 21.24 -6.51
N PRO A 335 -6.10 20.17 -7.15
CA PRO A 335 -5.27 19.30 -7.97
C PRO A 335 -4.68 20.10 -9.14
N ILE A 336 -3.37 19.99 -9.36
CA ILE A 336 -2.66 20.65 -10.46
C ILE A 336 -1.84 19.70 -11.33
N ALA A 337 -1.46 18.52 -10.83
CA ALA A 337 -0.83 17.46 -11.60
C ALA A 337 -0.95 16.10 -10.90
N SER A 338 -0.69 15.01 -11.63
CA SER A 338 -0.61 13.65 -11.09
C SER A 338 0.44 12.85 -11.85
N TYR A 339 1.44 12.32 -11.16
CA TYR A 339 2.50 11.54 -11.78
C TYR A 339 2.46 10.10 -11.27
N PRO A 340 2.24 9.09 -12.11
CA PRO A 340 2.41 7.71 -11.69
C PRO A 340 3.83 7.48 -11.17
N ILE A 341 3.99 6.80 -10.03
CA ILE A 341 5.31 6.66 -9.37
C ILE A 341 6.32 5.97 -10.30
N HIS A 342 5.87 5.00 -11.10
CA HIS A 342 6.70 4.30 -12.07
C HIS A 342 7.18 5.17 -13.25
N GLU A 343 6.58 6.34 -13.48
CA GLU A 343 7.03 7.31 -14.49
C GLU A 343 8.01 8.33 -13.93
N LEU A 344 8.21 8.38 -12.61
CA LEU A 344 9.24 9.21 -11.99
C LEU A 344 10.61 8.59 -12.25
N SER A 345 11.62 9.43 -12.46
CA SER A 345 13.00 9.02 -12.81
C SER A 345 13.78 8.44 -11.62
N LEU A 346 13.23 7.44 -10.94
CA LEU A 346 13.83 6.81 -9.76
C LEU A 346 15.23 6.27 -10.08
N SER A 347 16.18 6.44 -9.16
CA SER A 347 17.59 6.06 -9.39
C SER A 347 17.84 4.55 -9.45
N GLY A 348 16.79 3.71 -9.32
CA GLY A 348 16.90 2.27 -9.41
C GLY A 348 15.52 1.58 -9.48
N TYR A 349 15.56 0.26 -9.52
CA TYR A 349 14.37 -0.59 -9.54
C TYR A 349 14.13 -1.21 -8.16
N SER A 350 12.89 -1.14 -7.67
CA SER A 350 12.44 -1.84 -6.47
C SER A 350 11.01 -2.35 -6.67
N PRO A 351 10.69 -3.59 -6.24
CA PRO A 351 9.31 -4.07 -6.24
C PRO A 351 8.39 -3.24 -5.34
N LEU A 352 8.95 -2.55 -4.33
CA LEU A 352 8.19 -1.70 -3.41
C LEU A 352 7.62 -0.46 -4.09
N VAL A 353 8.10 -0.08 -5.28
CA VAL A 353 7.57 1.07 -6.04
C VAL A 353 6.06 0.96 -6.21
N SER A 354 5.55 -0.25 -6.42
CA SER A 354 4.12 -0.53 -6.58
C SER A 354 3.29 -0.45 -5.29
N PHE A 355 3.92 -0.17 -4.15
CA PHE A 355 3.28 0.06 -2.85
C PHE A 355 3.35 1.53 -2.41
N ILE A 356 4.12 2.36 -3.11
CA ILE A 356 4.33 3.76 -2.74
C ILE A 356 3.28 4.66 -3.41
N HIS A 357 2.82 5.67 -2.68
CA HIS A 357 2.10 6.81 -3.25
C HIS A 357 2.49 8.06 -2.47
N GLY A 358 2.13 9.24 -2.98
CA GLY A 358 2.53 10.48 -2.35
C GLY A 358 1.62 11.66 -2.67
N GLU A 359 1.69 12.65 -1.80
CA GLU A 359 1.01 13.93 -1.95
C GLU A 359 2.03 15.07 -1.86
N LEU A 360 2.07 15.91 -2.88
CA LEU A 360 2.91 17.09 -2.96
C LEU A 360 2.01 18.33 -2.96
N GLN A 361 2.07 19.11 -1.89
CA GLN A 361 1.42 20.41 -1.82
C GLN A 361 2.46 21.49 -2.12
N LEU A 362 2.26 22.26 -3.19
CA LEU A 362 3.13 23.37 -3.58
C LEU A 362 2.48 24.71 -3.23
N ASN A 363 3.26 25.62 -2.64
CA ASN A 363 2.80 26.94 -2.24
C ASN A 363 3.89 27.98 -2.50
N PHE A 364 3.90 28.56 -3.71
CA PHE A 364 4.79 29.66 -4.08
C PHE A 364 4.10 30.58 -5.12
N PRO A 365 4.54 31.85 -5.28
CA PRO A 365 3.79 32.87 -6.02
C PRO A 365 3.54 32.55 -7.50
N GLU A 366 4.49 31.91 -8.18
CA GLU A 366 4.44 31.63 -9.62
C GLU A 366 3.84 30.26 -9.97
N ILE A 367 3.25 29.55 -9.01
CA ILE A 367 2.70 28.20 -9.22
C ILE A 367 1.74 28.13 -10.41
N THR A 368 0.93 29.15 -10.64
CA THR A 368 -0.03 29.19 -11.76
C THR A 368 0.63 29.16 -13.15
N GLN A 369 1.92 29.50 -13.25
CA GLN A 369 2.66 29.51 -14.51
C GLN A 369 3.10 28.10 -14.95
N ILE A 370 3.13 27.15 -14.01
CA ILE A 370 3.54 25.77 -14.27
C ILE A 370 2.37 24.78 -14.31
N VAL A 371 1.11 25.26 -14.30
CA VAL A 371 -0.09 24.42 -14.35
C VAL A 371 -0.63 24.35 -15.78
N THR A 372 -0.88 23.15 -16.30
CA THR A 372 -1.53 22.95 -17.59
C THR A 372 -3.05 23.00 -17.49
N ASN A 373 -3.73 23.17 -18.63
CA ASN A 373 -5.20 23.22 -18.68
C ASN A 373 -5.87 21.90 -18.32
N ASP A 374 -5.29 20.78 -18.74
CA ASP A 374 -5.79 19.43 -18.45
C ASP A 374 -5.49 18.98 -17.02
N ARG A 375 -4.52 19.64 -16.35
CA ARG A 375 -4.03 19.34 -14.99
C ARG A 375 -3.46 17.93 -14.85
N GLU A 376 -3.05 17.33 -15.97
CA GLU A 376 -2.44 15.99 -15.98
C GLU A 376 -0.98 16.04 -15.53
N ARG A 377 -0.21 17.01 -16.03
CA ARG A 377 1.19 17.24 -15.70
C ARG A 377 1.44 18.72 -15.49
N LEU A 378 2.48 19.05 -14.73
CA LEU A 378 3.01 20.42 -14.72
C LEU A 378 3.66 20.73 -16.07
N VAL A 379 3.69 22.00 -16.44
CA VAL A 379 4.40 22.49 -17.63
C VAL A 379 5.87 22.11 -17.51
N ASP A 380 6.43 21.52 -18.57
CA ASP A 380 7.85 21.16 -18.61
C ASP A 380 8.70 22.43 -18.53
N SER A 381 9.47 22.55 -17.46
CA SER A 381 10.28 23.72 -17.14
C SER A 381 11.42 23.30 -16.20
N PRO A 382 12.52 24.08 -16.14
CA PRO A 382 13.60 23.81 -15.19
C PRO A 382 13.11 23.72 -13.73
N THR A 383 12.13 24.55 -13.37
CA THR A 383 11.48 24.52 -12.05
C THR A 383 10.75 23.21 -11.80
N THR A 384 9.95 22.75 -12.77
CA THR A 384 9.22 21.48 -12.68
C THR A 384 10.19 20.31 -12.56
N GLN A 385 11.27 20.31 -13.35
CA GLN A 385 12.29 19.26 -13.32
C GLN A 385 12.97 19.21 -11.95
N ALA A 386 13.39 20.35 -11.39
CA ALA A 386 13.99 20.41 -10.06
C ALA A 386 13.05 19.90 -8.95
N ILE A 387 11.76 20.24 -9.01
CA ILE A 387 10.75 19.72 -8.08
C ILE A 387 10.64 18.19 -8.19
N LEU A 388 10.53 17.67 -9.40
CA LEU A 388 10.38 16.23 -9.62
C LEU A 388 11.65 15.46 -9.24
N GLU A 389 12.84 16.02 -9.46
CA GLU A 389 14.12 15.47 -9.01
C GLU A 389 14.16 15.36 -7.48
N PHE A 390 13.82 16.44 -6.77
CA PHE A 390 13.72 16.44 -5.30
C PHE A 390 12.75 15.37 -4.79
N VAL A 391 11.56 15.27 -5.38
CA VAL A 391 10.56 14.27 -4.99
C VAL A 391 11.06 12.85 -5.24
N THR A 392 11.67 12.62 -6.40
CA THR A 392 12.22 11.32 -6.80
C THR A 392 13.32 10.87 -5.85
N GLU A 393 14.20 11.78 -5.44
CA GLU A 393 15.24 11.53 -4.44
C GLU A 393 14.64 11.07 -3.10
N LYS A 394 13.65 11.81 -2.58
CA LYS A 394 13.01 11.47 -1.29
C LYS A 394 12.20 10.18 -1.32
N ILE A 395 11.48 9.92 -2.40
CA ILE A 395 10.81 8.63 -2.59
C ILE A 395 11.83 7.49 -2.60
N TRP A 396 12.96 7.66 -3.28
CA TRP A 396 14.00 6.63 -3.35
C TRP A 396 14.72 6.40 -2.03
N GLU A 397 15.02 7.46 -1.27
CA GLU A 397 15.53 7.37 0.10
C GLU A 397 14.59 6.56 0.99
N ARG A 398 13.28 6.86 0.96
CA ARG A 398 12.26 6.12 1.72
C ARG A 398 12.26 4.64 1.37
N ILE A 399 12.25 4.31 0.08
CA ILE A 399 12.27 2.91 -0.40
C ILE A 399 13.50 2.17 0.14
N LYS A 400 14.70 2.78 0.10
CA LYS A 400 15.92 2.16 0.62
C LYS A 400 15.86 1.86 2.11
N VAL A 401 15.29 2.76 2.90
CA VAL A 401 15.10 2.54 4.35
C VAL A 401 14.18 1.35 4.58
N ILE A 402 13.06 1.29 3.87
CA ILE A 402 12.10 0.18 3.96
C ILE A 402 12.76 -1.15 3.60
N GLU A 403 13.46 -1.22 2.46
CA GLU A 403 14.15 -2.44 2.02
C GLU A 403 15.22 -2.91 3.00
N LYS A 404 15.98 -1.96 3.58
CA LYS A 404 17.02 -2.27 4.57
C LYS A 404 16.41 -2.91 5.81
N THR A 405 15.35 -2.32 6.37
CA THR A 405 14.68 -2.84 7.57
C THR A 405 14.01 -4.19 7.30
N ILE A 406 13.36 -4.38 6.15
CA ILE A 406 12.79 -5.69 5.77
C ILE A 406 13.90 -6.75 5.70
N ARG A 407 15.06 -6.41 5.13
CA ARG A 407 16.19 -7.33 5.02
C ARG A 407 16.77 -7.68 6.39
N GLU A 408 16.94 -6.71 7.28
CA GLU A 408 17.45 -6.92 8.64
C GLU A 408 16.49 -7.79 9.47
N ASN A 409 15.19 -7.53 9.40
CA ASN A 409 14.17 -8.34 10.08
C ASN A 409 14.17 -9.78 9.56
N LYS A 410 14.25 -9.97 8.24
CA LYS A 410 14.32 -11.31 7.65
C LYS A 410 15.55 -12.09 8.10
N ILE A 411 16.72 -11.45 8.18
CA ILE A 411 17.95 -12.09 8.69
C ILE A 411 17.76 -12.53 10.13
N LYS A 412 17.13 -11.70 10.97
CA LYS A 412 16.85 -12.03 12.37
C LYS A 412 15.88 -13.21 12.49
N GLU A 413 14.77 -13.19 11.75
CA GLU A 413 13.82 -14.30 11.71
C GLU A 413 14.46 -15.60 11.21
N ASP A 414 15.32 -15.52 10.20
CA ASP A 414 16.07 -16.66 9.69
C ASP A 414 17.00 -17.23 10.78
N LEU A 415 17.73 -16.37 11.50
CA LEU A 415 18.58 -16.82 12.60
C LEU A 415 17.78 -17.42 13.78
N ASP A 416 16.63 -16.86 14.13
CA ASP A 416 15.72 -17.40 15.14
C ASP A 416 15.24 -18.82 14.76
N LEU A 417 14.93 -19.04 13.49
CA LEU A 417 14.56 -20.36 12.96
C LEU A 417 15.74 -21.34 12.97
N ALA A 418 16.92 -20.90 12.57
CA ALA A 418 18.14 -21.70 12.64
C ALA A 418 18.46 -22.12 14.08
N ALA A 419 18.25 -21.23 15.05
CA ALA A 419 18.47 -21.50 16.47
C ALA A 419 17.53 -22.60 17.01
N LYS A 420 16.26 -22.64 16.58
CA LYS A 420 15.32 -23.71 16.95
C LYS A 420 15.75 -25.08 16.42
N LEU A 421 16.24 -25.13 15.17
CA LEU A 421 16.81 -26.36 14.61
C LEU A 421 18.07 -26.77 15.39
N ASN A 422 18.94 -25.81 15.70
CA ASN A 422 20.16 -26.00 16.49
C ASN A 422 19.85 -26.60 17.88
N GLU A 423 18.83 -26.10 18.57
CA GLU A 423 18.42 -26.62 19.89
C GLU A 423 17.95 -28.08 19.81
N THR A 424 17.19 -28.42 18.77
CA THR A 424 16.67 -29.77 18.57
C THR A 424 17.79 -30.77 18.29
N LEU A 425 18.73 -30.40 17.41
CA LEU A 425 19.92 -31.21 17.11
C LEU A 425 20.86 -31.34 18.31
N ASN A 426 21.03 -30.28 19.11
CA ASN A 426 21.78 -30.34 20.37
C ASN A 426 21.18 -31.35 21.35
N LYS A 427 19.85 -31.34 21.54
CA LYS A 427 19.17 -32.31 22.40
C LYS A 427 19.38 -33.75 21.91
N HIS A 428 19.35 -33.97 20.61
CA HIS A 428 19.64 -35.27 20.00
C HIS A 428 21.09 -35.70 20.25
N ALA A 429 22.06 -34.85 19.90
CA ALA A 429 23.49 -35.12 20.09
C ALA A 429 23.85 -35.42 21.55
N GLN A 430 23.26 -34.70 22.51
CA GLN A 430 23.48 -34.95 23.94
C GLN A 430 22.93 -36.31 24.38
N ARG A 431 21.75 -36.71 23.90
CA ARG A 431 21.16 -38.02 24.20
C ARG A 431 22.02 -39.15 23.62
N PHE A 432 22.40 -39.00 22.36
CA PHE A 432 23.24 -39.96 21.64
C PHE A 432 24.61 -40.14 22.31
N LEU A 433 25.34 -39.04 22.57
CA LEU A 433 26.65 -39.11 23.24
C LEU A 433 26.58 -39.68 24.66
N LYS A 434 25.44 -39.49 25.35
CA LYS A 434 25.21 -40.14 26.65
C LYS A 434 25.05 -41.65 26.53
N GLN A 435 24.35 -42.13 25.49
CA GLN A 435 24.21 -43.57 25.21
C GLN A 435 25.56 -44.18 24.83
N VAL A 436 26.27 -43.58 23.87
CA VAL A 436 27.61 -44.01 23.45
C VAL A 436 28.58 -44.07 24.64
N GLN A 437 28.62 -43.02 25.49
CA GLN A 437 29.46 -43.03 26.69
C GLN A 437 29.09 -44.18 27.64
N THR A 438 27.80 -44.50 27.77
CA THR A 438 27.32 -45.56 28.68
C THR A 438 27.66 -46.95 28.14
N GLU A 439 27.50 -47.19 26.84
CA GLU A 439 27.88 -48.44 26.18
C GLU A 439 29.38 -48.71 26.29
N ILE A 440 30.20 -47.71 25.96
CA ILE A 440 31.67 -47.77 26.07
C ILE A 440 32.11 -48.08 27.51
N LEU A 441 31.36 -47.62 28.52
CA LEU A 441 31.63 -47.88 29.94
C LEU A 441 31.13 -49.26 30.42
N ILE A 442 30.02 -49.77 29.87
CA ILE A 442 29.41 -51.05 30.28
C ILE A 442 30.17 -52.25 29.69
N ASP A 443 30.66 -52.16 28.46
CA ASP A 443 31.40 -53.27 27.80
C ASP A 443 32.66 -53.72 28.58
N TYR A 444 33.14 -52.92 29.54
CA TYR A 444 34.26 -53.28 30.41
C TYR A 444 33.85 -54.11 31.64
N VAL A 445 32.57 -54.08 32.06
CA VAL A 445 32.08 -54.86 33.21
C VAL A 445 31.79 -56.31 32.80
N THR A 446 31.61 -56.58 31.51
CA THR A 446 31.24 -57.90 30.96
C THR A 446 32.37 -58.57 30.17
N SER A 447 33.55 -57.95 30.05
CA SER A 447 34.72 -58.64 29.49
C SER A 447 35.31 -59.63 30.51
N ASP A 448 34.92 -60.91 30.38
CA ASP A 448 35.56 -62.06 31.01
C ASP A 448 37.01 -62.18 30.52
N SER A 449 37.94 -61.44 31.15
CA SER A 449 39.38 -61.73 31.26
C SER A 449 40.13 -60.56 31.92
N GLY A 450 40.46 -60.70 33.20
CA GLY A 450 41.46 -59.82 33.82
C GLY A 450 41.18 -59.43 35.26
N GLY A 451 41.22 -60.39 36.19
CA GLY A 451 41.50 -60.09 37.58
C GLY A 451 42.90 -59.46 37.70
N GLY A 452 42.96 -58.14 37.68
CA GLY A 452 44.16 -57.34 37.89
C GLY A 452 44.03 -56.55 39.19
N ALA A 453 45.01 -56.72 40.07
CA ALA A 453 45.03 -56.20 41.43
C ALA A 453 44.75 -54.70 41.53
N GLY A 454 43.91 -54.33 42.50
CA GLY A 454 43.79 -52.95 42.96
C GLY A 454 45.14 -52.44 43.45
N SER A 455 45.58 -51.34 42.86
CA SER A 455 46.77 -50.61 43.26
C SER A 455 46.45 -49.12 43.36
N GLY A 456 46.55 -48.59 44.58
CA GLY A 456 47.13 -47.27 44.82
C GLY A 456 46.22 -46.05 44.66
N GLY A 457 45.16 -45.96 45.46
CA GLY A 457 44.56 -44.67 45.84
C GLY A 457 44.84 -44.37 47.30
N SER A 458 46.03 -43.85 47.60
CA SER A 458 46.41 -43.36 48.94
C SER A 458 45.55 -42.16 49.33
N GLY A 459 44.48 -42.40 50.09
CA GLY A 459 43.75 -41.39 50.84
C GLY A 459 44.30 -41.34 52.26
N ASP A 460 45.18 -40.38 52.50
CA ASP A 460 45.74 -40.08 53.81
C ASP A 460 44.73 -39.30 54.67
N GLY A 461 44.61 -39.73 55.93
CA GLY A 461 44.28 -38.91 57.10
C GLY A 461 42.93 -38.19 57.20
N GLY A 462 42.05 -38.73 58.04
CA GLY A 462 40.90 -37.99 58.59
C GLY A 462 40.12 -38.79 59.62
N ILE A 463 40.77 -39.14 60.73
CA ILE A 463 40.16 -39.72 61.94
C ILE A 463 39.25 -38.65 62.57
N ASP A 464 37.97 -38.96 62.78
CA ASP A 464 37.27 -38.52 63.98
C ASP A 464 36.18 -39.50 64.41
N ASP A 465 36.10 -39.64 65.73
CA ASP A 465 35.38 -40.65 66.50
C ASP A 465 33.87 -40.39 66.57
N GLY A 466 33.08 -41.46 66.81
CA GLY A 466 31.91 -41.33 67.67
C GLY A 466 30.59 -41.99 67.24
N SER A 467 30.39 -43.22 67.74
CA SER A 467 29.13 -43.74 68.33
C SER A 467 27.94 -44.15 67.44
N GLY A 468 27.81 -45.48 67.28
CA GLY A 468 26.67 -46.27 67.80
C GLY A 468 25.27 -46.10 67.18
N GLY A 469 24.78 -47.14 66.47
CA GLY A 469 23.34 -47.27 66.22
C GLY A 469 22.94 -48.38 65.26
N LYS A 470 22.29 -49.42 65.78
CA LYS A 470 21.83 -50.64 65.08
C LYS A 470 20.78 -50.38 63.98
N GLY A 471 21.02 -50.97 62.81
CA GLY A 471 20.07 -51.82 62.08
C GLY A 471 18.93 -51.18 61.27
N LYS A 472 18.99 -51.32 59.94
CA LYS A 472 17.96 -51.97 59.09
C LYS A 472 18.42 -52.03 57.63
N ARG A 473 18.44 -53.23 57.06
CA ARG A 473 18.58 -53.46 55.61
C ARG A 473 17.34 -52.91 54.90
N LYS A 474 17.52 -52.06 53.89
CA LYS A 474 16.54 -51.83 52.82
C LYS A 474 17.25 -51.74 51.47
N TYR A 475 16.66 -52.44 50.52
CA TYR A 475 17.06 -52.62 49.13
C TYR A 475 17.23 -51.30 48.37
N GLY A 476 18.27 -51.24 47.55
CA GLY A 476 18.34 -50.66 46.20
C GLY A 476 17.64 -49.34 45.90
N GLN A 477 18.43 -48.26 45.86
CA GLN A 477 18.24 -47.15 44.91
C GLN A 477 19.61 -46.57 44.55
N GLY A 478 20.27 -47.22 43.58
CA GLY A 478 21.43 -46.66 42.90
C GLY A 478 20.97 -45.69 41.82
N GLY A 479 21.17 -44.40 42.05
CA GLY A 479 20.85 -43.33 41.12
C GLY A 479 21.69 -42.11 41.43
N GLY A 480 23.01 -42.29 41.42
CA GLY A 480 24.00 -41.27 41.77
C GLY A 480 23.93 -40.06 40.84
N LYS A 481 23.41 -38.95 41.38
CA LYS A 481 23.72 -37.59 40.94
C LYS A 481 25.22 -37.33 41.15
N GLY A 482 26.05 -37.61 40.16
CA GLY A 482 27.44 -37.16 40.13
C GLY A 482 27.52 -35.70 39.70
N LYS A 483 28.02 -34.82 40.58
CA LYS A 483 28.36 -33.42 40.25
C LYS A 483 29.52 -33.41 39.26
N GLY A 484 29.34 -32.74 38.11
CA GLY A 484 30.44 -32.39 37.22
C GLY A 484 31.40 -31.43 37.93
N GLY A 485 32.71 -31.59 37.68
CA GLY A 485 33.75 -30.79 38.32
C GLY A 485 33.67 -29.31 37.92
N ASP A 486 33.92 -28.44 38.90
CA ASP A 486 34.08 -27.00 38.72
C ASP A 486 35.42 -26.71 38.01
N VAL A 487 35.46 -25.71 37.13
CA VAL A 487 36.70 -25.14 36.58
C VAL A 487 36.87 -23.74 37.14
N GLU A 488 38.02 -23.46 37.77
CA GLU A 488 38.39 -22.10 38.17
C GLU A 488 38.96 -21.35 36.97
N ILE A 489 38.30 -20.26 36.60
CA ILE A 489 38.77 -19.30 35.60
C ILE A 489 39.49 -18.18 36.37
N PRO A 490 40.73 -17.82 36.01
CA PRO A 490 41.43 -16.72 36.65
C PRO A 490 40.67 -15.40 36.41
N GLY A 491 40.03 -14.85 37.45
CA GLY A 491 39.44 -13.50 37.44
C GLY A 491 37.93 -13.39 37.70
N GLU A 492 37.17 -14.48 37.81
CA GLU A 492 35.72 -14.43 38.07
C GLU A 492 35.30 -15.16 39.36
N THR A 493 34.43 -14.53 40.16
CA THR A 493 33.93 -15.04 41.44
C THR A 493 32.73 -16.00 41.31
N LYS A 494 32.30 -16.34 40.09
CA LYS A 494 31.23 -17.33 39.86
C LYS A 494 31.71 -18.47 38.96
N ARG A 495 31.83 -19.66 39.55
CA ARG A 495 32.22 -20.91 38.88
C ARG A 495 31.20 -21.28 37.81
N ALA A 496 31.59 -21.24 36.54
CA ALA A 496 30.75 -21.70 35.43
C ALA A 496 30.64 -23.22 35.44
N GLN A 497 29.42 -23.73 35.53
CA GLN A 497 29.14 -25.17 35.57
C GLN A 497 29.39 -25.80 34.20
N ARG A 498 30.42 -26.64 34.07
CA ARG A 498 30.76 -27.31 32.81
C ARG A 498 29.61 -28.19 32.32
N SER A 499 29.11 -27.93 31.11
CA SER A 499 28.19 -28.85 30.45
C SER A 499 28.90 -30.19 30.22
N ARG A 500 28.28 -31.28 30.67
CA ARG A 500 28.85 -32.64 30.55
C ARG A 500 29.00 -33.07 29.10
N TYR A 501 28.15 -32.56 28.21
CA TYR A 501 28.11 -32.91 26.79
C TYR A 501 28.29 -31.66 25.91
N PRO A 502 28.83 -31.80 24.70
CA PRO A 502 29.09 -30.66 23.84
C PRO A 502 27.78 -30.00 23.41
N ARG A 503 27.86 -28.68 23.19
CA ARG A 503 26.78 -27.89 22.58
C ARG A 503 27.31 -27.14 21.38
N MET A 504 26.58 -27.15 20.27
CA MET A 504 26.84 -26.30 19.13
C MET A 504 26.06 -24.99 19.26
N LEU A 505 26.70 -23.87 18.97
CA LEU A 505 26.14 -22.52 18.97
C LEU A 505 26.33 -21.86 17.61
N LEU A 506 25.42 -20.96 17.24
CA LEU A 506 25.48 -20.20 16.00
C LEU A 506 26.33 -18.94 16.20
N SER A 507 27.38 -18.78 15.40
CA SER A 507 28.17 -17.53 15.41
C SER A 507 27.33 -16.33 14.98
N GLY A 508 27.58 -15.17 15.59
CA GLY A 508 26.84 -13.93 15.35
C GLY A 508 25.38 -13.91 15.83
N TYR A 509 24.95 -14.92 16.61
CA TYR A 509 23.60 -15.01 17.16
C TYR A 509 23.57 -15.49 18.62
N ASP A 510 24.13 -16.67 18.91
CA ASP A 510 24.06 -17.25 20.26
C ASP A 510 25.09 -16.57 21.20
N PRO A 511 24.73 -16.29 22.47
CA PRO A 511 25.63 -15.62 23.40
C PRO A 511 26.85 -16.50 23.72
N ASP A 512 28.04 -15.89 23.73
CA ASP A 512 29.29 -16.57 24.06
C ASP A 512 29.38 -16.82 25.58
N PRO A 513 29.34 -18.10 26.03
CA PRO A 513 29.45 -18.42 27.45
C PRO A 513 30.85 -18.18 28.02
N ALA A 514 31.88 -17.97 27.18
CA ALA A 514 33.21 -17.57 27.59
C ALA A 514 33.39 -16.04 27.67
N GLY A 515 32.42 -15.25 27.21
CA GLY A 515 32.45 -13.80 27.22
C GLY A 515 31.69 -13.20 28.41
N ASN A 516 32.22 -12.12 28.99
CA ASN A 516 31.68 -11.53 30.22
C ASN A 516 30.38 -10.71 30.01
N ASN A 517 29.96 -10.46 28.75
CA ASN A 517 28.90 -9.50 28.43
C ASN A 517 27.68 -10.10 27.70
N GLY A 518 27.63 -11.42 27.47
CA GLY A 518 26.56 -12.05 26.69
C GLY A 518 26.55 -11.68 25.20
N GLU A 519 27.63 -11.07 24.71
CA GLU A 519 27.86 -10.84 23.29
C GLU A 519 28.03 -12.18 22.57
N SER A 520 27.51 -12.27 21.34
CA SER A 520 27.76 -13.43 20.49
C SER A 520 29.18 -13.39 19.95
N ARG A 521 29.74 -14.56 19.68
CA ARG A 521 31.01 -14.66 18.97
C ARG A 521 30.81 -14.51 17.47
N ASP A 522 31.46 -13.52 16.87
CA ASP A 522 31.51 -13.35 15.43
C ASP A 522 32.67 -14.13 14.81
N LEU A 523 32.33 -15.03 13.88
CA LEU A 523 33.30 -15.73 13.06
C LEU A 523 33.34 -15.12 11.66
N THR A 524 34.51 -15.13 11.03
CA THR A 524 34.71 -14.67 9.65
C THR A 524 34.66 -15.84 8.66
N ASP A 525 34.56 -15.51 7.36
CA ASP A 525 34.56 -16.47 6.24
C ASP A 525 35.82 -17.37 6.17
N ARG A 526 36.93 -16.94 6.77
CA ARG A 526 38.20 -17.70 6.84
C ARG A 526 38.21 -18.78 7.91
N HIS A 527 37.31 -18.71 8.88
CA HIS A 527 37.21 -19.74 9.92
C HIS A 527 36.53 -21.00 9.35
N PRO A 528 36.87 -22.19 9.85
CA PRO A 528 36.25 -23.43 9.38
C PRO A 528 34.73 -23.44 9.65
N PRO A 529 33.95 -24.26 8.91
CA PRO A 529 32.50 -24.40 9.11
C PRO A 529 32.10 -24.75 10.55
N LEU A 530 32.90 -25.61 11.19
CA LEU A 530 32.78 -25.99 12.59
C LEU A 530 34.06 -25.58 13.33
N TYR A 531 33.92 -24.67 14.30
CA TYR A 531 35.03 -24.05 15.00
C TYR A 531 34.94 -24.27 16.52
N GLN A 532 36.08 -24.49 17.17
CA GLN A 532 36.20 -24.53 18.63
C GLN A 532 37.56 -23.97 19.02
N ALA A 533 37.59 -22.81 19.66
CA ALA A 533 38.80 -22.22 20.22
C ALA A 533 39.17 -22.90 21.54
N ASP A 534 40.41 -22.71 21.98
CA ASP A 534 40.88 -23.25 23.26
C ASP A 534 40.06 -22.72 24.45
N VAL A 535 39.61 -21.46 24.38
CA VAL A 535 38.74 -20.83 25.39
C VAL A 535 37.33 -21.44 25.47
N ASP A 536 36.86 -22.12 24.41
CA ASP A 536 35.54 -22.77 24.40
C ASP A 536 35.58 -24.21 24.95
N ARG A 537 36.76 -24.84 24.95
CA ARG A 537 36.93 -26.23 25.40
C ARG A 537 36.50 -26.46 26.85
N PRO A 538 36.77 -25.55 27.81
CA PRO A 538 36.25 -25.68 29.17
C PRO A 538 34.72 -25.71 29.24
N TYR A 539 34.03 -24.97 28.37
CA TYR A 539 32.57 -24.89 28.30
C TYR A 539 31.94 -26.01 27.46
N ASN A 540 32.76 -26.79 26.75
CA ASN A 540 32.34 -27.81 25.79
C ASN A 540 31.45 -27.24 24.68
N VAL A 541 31.83 -26.06 24.16
CA VAL A 541 31.07 -25.35 23.13
C VAL A 541 31.76 -25.49 21.78
N TRP A 542 30.97 -25.69 20.74
CA TRP A 542 31.37 -25.63 19.35
C TRP A 542 30.58 -24.52 18.65
N TRP A 543 31.18 -23.86 17.68
CA TRP A 543 30.57 -22.77 16.93
C TRP A 543 30.33 -23.22 15.48
N LEU A 544 29.09 -23.14 15.03
CA LEU A 544 28.73 -23.21 13.62
C LEU A 544 28.97 -21.85 13.00
N ASN A 545 29.90 -21.79 12.03
CA ASN A 545 30.26 -20.56 11.35
C ASN A 545 29.21 -20.16 10.30
N THR A 546 28.28 -19.30 10.71
CA THR A 546 27.21 -18.75 9.85
C THR A 546 27.76 -17.83 8.74
N SER A 547 28.99 -17.31 8.91
CA SER A 547 29.71 -16.49 7.92
C SER A 547 30.49 -17.31 6.90
N HIS A 548 30.63 -18.63 7.07
CA HIS A 548 31.33 -19.47 6.09
C HIS A 548 30.62 -19.40 4.72
N PRO A 549 31.33 -19.33 3.58
CA PRO A 549 30.73 -19.09 2.26
C PRO A 549 29.54 -20.00 1.92
N TYR A 550 29.63 -21.28 2.28
CA TYR A 550 28.54 -22.23 2.08
C TYR A 550 27.32 -21.91 2.96
N ALA A 551 27.50 -21.74 4.27
CA ALA A 551 26.42 -21.46 5.22
C ALA A 551 25.73 -20.13 4.89
N ALA A 552 26.52 -19.09 4.59
CA ALA A 552 26.03 -17.78 4.19
C ALA A 552 25.21 -17.85 2.88
N MET A 553 25.64 -18.66 1.90
CA MET A 553 24.91 -18.84 0.66
C MET A 553 23.63 -19.68 0.85
N ALA A 554 23.68 -20.71 1.69
CA ALA A 554 22.52 -21.54 2.03
C ALA A 554 21.43 -20.71 2.73
N LEU A 555 21.82 -19.89 3.72
CA LEU A 555 20.92 -18.96 4.41
C LEU A 555 20.37 -17.88 3.48
N LYS A 556 21.16 -17.33 2.55
CA LYS A 556 20.71 -16.22 1.70
C LYS A 556 19.91 -16.63 0.47
N LYS A 557 20.25 -17.76 -0.16
CA LYS A 557 19.78 -18.09 -1.53
C LYS A 557 19.08 -19.43 -1.66
N ALA A 558 19.29 -20.37 -0.75
CA ALA A 558 18.82 -21.76 -0.90
C ALA A 558 17.65 -22.08 0.03
N GLY A 559 16.65 -21.19 0.12
CA GLY A 559 15.47 -21.38 0.96
C GLY A 559 15.64 -21.00 2.43
N GLY A 560 16.77 -20.40 2.80
CA GLY A 560 17.04 -19.96 4.17
C GLY A 560 17.24 -21.14 5.14
N PRO A 561 16.99 -20.93 6.44
CA PRO A 561 17.09 -21.98 7.46
C PRO A 561 16.13 -23.14 7.25
N LYS A 562 15.02 -22.90 6.57
CA LYS A 562 14.04 -23.93 6.19
C LYS A 562 14.47 -24.72 4.96
N GLY A 563 15.42 -24.21 4.20
CA GLY A 563 15.90 -24.84 2.98
C GLY A 563 16.73 -26.08 3.25
N LEU A 564 16.55 -27.10 2.40
CA LEU A 564 17.26 -28.38 2.49
C LEU A 564 18.79 -28.22 2.53
N ALA A 565 19.34 -27.24 1.82
CA ALA A 565 20.78 -26.98 1.78
C ALA A 565 21.34 -26.57 3.16
N PHE A 566 20.64 -25.66 3.87
CA PHE A 566 21.07 -25.25 5.20
C PHE A 566 20.85 -26.38 6.22
N LYS A 567 19.69 -27.03 6.19
CA LYS A 567 19.36 -28.18 7.06
C LYS A 567 20.38 -29.31 6.95
N SER A 568 20.73 -29.71 5.72
CA SER A 568 21.71 -30.76 5.45
C SER A 568 23.10 -30.37 5.92
N HIS A 569 23.50 -29.11 5.71
CA HIS A 569 24.78 -28.60 6.20
C HIS A 569 24.82 -28.58 7.73
N HIS A 570 23.76 -28.09 8.37
CA HIS A 570 23.65 -28.02 9.83
C HIS A 570 23.73 -29.42 10.44
N LEU A 571 23.00 -30.40 9.89
CA LEU A 571 23.07 -31.80 10.31
C LEU A 571 24.47 -32.39 10.13
N SER A 572 25.13 -32.13 8.99
CA SER A 572 26.50 -32.58 8.75
C SER A 572 27.47 -32.02 9.79
N MET A 573 27.32 -30.76 10.20
CA MET A 573 28.18 -30.18 11.23
C MET A 573 27.94 -30.81 12.60
N PHE A 574 26.69 -31.14 12.94
CA PHE A 574 26.39 -31.91 14.15
C PHE A 574 27.01 -33.30 14.14
N ARG A 575 26.96 -33.99 13.00
CA ARG A 575 27.62 -35.29 12.82
C ARG A 575 29.13 -35.18 13.05
N ASP A 576 29.77 -34.20 12.43
CA ASP A 576 31.21 -33.96 12.58
C ASP A 576 31.59 -33.62 14.03
N MET A 577 30.76 -32.85 14.74
CA MET A 577 30.94 -32.54 16.17
C MET A 577 30.84 -33.81 17.02
N VAL A 578 29.80 -34.63 16.81
CA VAL A 578 29.57 -35.87 17.55
C VAL A 578 30.71 -36.85 17.34
N GLN A 579 31.16 -37.04 16.09
CA GLN A 579 32.32 -37.86 15.75
C GLN A 579 33.58 -37.43 16.50
N ARG A 580 33.91 -36.14 16.47
CA ARG A 580 35.09 -35.60 17.17
C ARG A 580 35.02 -35.79 18.68
N GLU A 581 33.85 -35.60 19.28
CA GLU A 581 33.70 -35.79 20.73
C GLU A 581 33.69 -37.26 21.14
N ALA A 582 33.09 -38.14 20.34
CA ALA A 582 33.12 -39.58 20.59
C ALA A 582 34.56 -40.12 20.51
N LEU A 583 35.36 -39.68 19.53
CA LEU A 583 36.80 -40.00 19.48
C LEU A 583 37.55 -39.49 20.72
N ARG A 584 37.23 -38.29 21.23
CA ARG A 584 37.82 -37.79 22.49
C ARG A 584 37.43 -38.65 23.70
N ILE A 585 36.22 -39.20 23.72
CA ILE A 585 35.80 -40.15 24.76
C ILE A 585 36.62 -41.44 24.66
N LEU A 586 36.84 -41.98 23.45
CA LEU A 586 37.67 -43.16 23.20
C LEU A 586 39.15 -42.92 23.55
N GLN A 587 39.72 -41.75 23.19
CA GLN A 587 41.11 -41.41 23.49
C GLN A 587 41.38 -41.30 25.00
N ARG A 588 40.39 -40.89 25.80
CA ARG A 588 40.53 -40.92 27.27
C ARG A 588 40.64 -42.34 27.83
N ARG A 589 40.20 -43.35 27.06
CA ARG A 589 40.25 -44.77 27.42
C ARG A 589 41.52 -45.44 26.90
N GLU A 590 41.96 -45.11 25.69
CA GLU A 590 43.15 -45.67 25.05
C GLU A 590 44.13 -44.54 24.68
N ALA A 591 45.33 -44.58 25.26
CA ALA A 591 46.35 -43.55 25.04
C ALA A 591 46.77 -43.44 23.56
N GLU A 592 46.74 -44.57 22.83
CA GLU A 592 47.01 -44.65 21.40
C GLU A 592 45.86 -45.37 20.69
N LEU A 593 45.26 -44.71 19.70
CA LEU A 593 44.23 -45.27 18.84
C LEU A 593 44.82 -45.54 17.44
N PRO A 594 44.87 -46.80 16.96
CA PRO A 594 45.35 -47.09 15.61
C PRO A 594 44.39 -46.51 14.56
N LEU A 595 44.93 -46.11 13.41
CA LEU A 595 44.19 -45.42 12.35
C LEU A 595 42.95 -46.21 11.90
N ASP A 596 43.10 -47.51 11.66
CA ASP A 596 42.00 -48.39 11.22
C ASP A 596 40.83 -48.39 12.23
N LYS A 597 41.12 -48.27 13.52
CA LYS A 597 40.08 -48.19 14.56
C LYS A 597 39.40 -46.83 14.53
N ILE A 598 40.15 -45.75 14.32
CA ILE A 598 39.59 -44.40 14.20
C ILE A 598 38.62 -44.33 13.01
N GLU A 599 39.00 -44.87 11.85
CA GLU A 599 38.16 -44.86 10.65
C GLU A 599 36.87 -45.65 10.85
N ASN A 600 36.96 -46.87 11.38
CA ASN A 600 35.79 -47.71 11.67
C ASN A 600 34.83 -47.04 12.68
N GLU A 601 35.37 -46.47 13.74
CA GLU A 601 34.57 -45.79 14.77
C GLU A 601 33.90 -44.53 14.21
N LEU A 602 34.59 -43.75 13.38
CA LEU A 602 34.02 -42.56 12.74
C LEU A 602 32.79 -42.92 11.89
N ASP A 603 32.89 -43.98 11.09
CA ASP A 603 31.81 -44.45 10.23
C ASP A 603 30.65 -45.04 11.05
N GLU A 604 30.95 -45.85 12.06
CA GLU A 604 29.94 -46.45 12.94
C GLU A 604 29.16 -45.37 13.70
N ILE A 605 29.86 -44.44 14.35
CA ILE A 605 29.27 -43.33 15.12
C ILE A 605 28.41 -42.45 14.20
N SER A 606 28.89 -42.16 13.00
CA SER A 606 28.15 -41.38 12.00
C SER A 606 26.83 -42.07 11.62
N ASN A 607 26.90 -43.35 11.25
CA ASN A 607 25.75 -44.11 10.80
C ASN A 607 24.71 -44.27 11.93
N ARG A 608 25.17 -44.54 13.15
CA ARG A 608 24.29 -44.63 14.33
C ARG A 608 23.62 -43.30 14.67
N PHE A 609 24.39 -42.19 14.66
CA PHE A 609 23.84 -40.86 14.95
C PHE A 609 22.70 -40.49 14.00
N LEU A 610 22.85 -40.82 12.72
CA LEU A 610 21.83 -40.60 11.69
C LEU A 610 20.65 -41.58 11.81
N ALA A 611 20.91 -42.85 12.10
CA ALA A 611 19.87 -43.87 12.25
C ALA A 611 18.96 -43.63 13.47
N GLU A 612 19.49 -42.99 14.51
CA GLU A 612 18.75 -42.68 15.74
C GLU A 612 18.02 -41.32 15.69
N LEU A 613 18.07 -40.59 14.56
CA LEU A 613 17.33 -39.34 14.42
C LEU A 613 15.82 -39.59 14.61
N PRO A 614 15.12 -38.81 15.46
CA PRO A 614 13.67 -38.91 15.60
C PRO A 614 12.96 -38.68 14.26
N ILE A 615 11.88 -39.43 13.99
CA ILE A 615 11.09 -39.32 12.75
C ILE A 615 10.64 -37.87 12.53
N ASP A 616 10.09 -37.21 13.55
CA ASP A 616 9.66 -35.80 13.47
C ASP A 616 10.80 -34.86 13.06
N LEU A 617 12.04 -35.16 13.49
CA LEU A 617 13.21 -34.36 13.11
C LEU A 617 13.61 -34.65 11.65
N ILE A 618 13.53 -35.90 11.21
CA ILE A 618 13.77 -36.29 9.81
C ILE A 618 12.75 -35.60 8.90
N GLU A 619 11.46 -35.66 9.24
CA GLU A 619 10.40 -34.97 8.51
C GLU A 619 10.68 -33.46 8.43
N SER A 620 11.02 -32.83 9.57
CA SER A 620 11.38 -31.41 9.59
C SER A 620 12.62 -31.05 8.76
N LEU A 621 13.52 -32.01 8.53
CA LEU A 621 14.74 -31.82 7.73
C LEU A 621 14.47 -32.00 6.23
N LEU A 622 13.43 -32.74 5.86
CA LEU A 622 13.07 -33.07 4.48
C LEU A 622 11.97 -32.17 3.89
N GLU A 623 11.07 -31.64 4.72
CA GLU A 623 10.16 -30.52 4.40
C GLU A 623 10.92 -29.20 4.23
#